data_AF-A0A3D1JU27-F1
#
_entry.id   AF-A0A3D1JU27-F1
#
_cell.length_a   1.000
_cell.length_b   1.000
_cell.length_c   1.000
_cell.angle_alpha   90.00
_cell.angle_beta   90.00
_cell.angle_gamma   90.00
#
_symmetry.space_group_name_H-M   'P 1'
#
loop_
_entity.id
_entity.type
_entity.pdbx_description
1 polymer ?
#
loop_
_entity_poly.entity_id
_entity_poly.type
_entity_poly.pdbx_seq_one_letter_code
_entity_poly.pdbx_strand_id
1 'polypeptide(L)'
;GYETLKGIIETDEGSHRLGEIAMVGYDNPIRKLGVLFYNTLFDENASCHFAIGQAYASVKGADKMTEEEQLAVGLNQSATHVDFMVGTEDLSIVGIKNGVETPIFVNGDWAI
;
A
#
# COMPACT_ATOMS: atom_id res chain seq x y z
N GLY A 1 -9.64 16.62 8.84
CA GLY A 1 -8.40 16.05 8.31
C GLY A 1 -7.56 15.49 9.44
N TYR A 2 -6.80 16.34 10.12
CA TYR A 2 -5.85 15.94 11.17
C TYR A 2 -6.45 15.06 12.27
N GLU A 3 -7.50 15.49 12.96
CA GLU A 3 -8.10 14.71 14.06
C GLU A 3 -8.61 13.33 13.61
N THR A 4 -9.17 13.24 12.41
CA THR A 4 -9.61 11.96 11.83
C THR A 4 -8.43 11.04 11.55
N LEU A 5 -7.37 11.56 10.91
CA LEU A 5 -6.17 10.78 10.64
C LEU A 5 -5.47 10.35 11.92
N LYS A 6 -5.39 11.23 12.91
CA LYS A 6 -4.87 10.93 14.23
C LYS A 6 -5.67 9.79 14.88
N GLY A 7 -7.00 9.86 14.83
CA GLY A 7 -7.86 8.78 15.34
C GLY A 7 -7.63 7.45 14.63
N ILE A 8 -7.40 7.45 13.32
CA ILE A 8 -7.03 6.22 12.58
C ILE A 8 -5.72 5.65 13.10
N ILE A 9 -4.67 6.47 13.20
CA ILE A 9 -3.33 6.05 13.65
C ILE A 9 -3.34 5.56 15.10
N GLU A 10 -4.15 6.17 15.97
CA GLU A 10 -4.25 5.84 17.40
C GLU A 10 -5.21 4.68 17.70
N THR A 11 -5.74 3.96 16.67
CA THR A 11 -6.71 2.87 16.86
C THR A 11 -6.14 1.71 17.68
N ASP A 12 -4.96 1.21 17.32
CA ASP A 12 -4.26 0.12 17.98
C ASP A 12 -2.74 0.14 17.68
N GLU A 13 -2.00 -0.89 18.13
CA GLU A 13 -0.57 -0.98 17.82
C GLU A 13 -0.31 -1.15 16.31
N GLY A 14 -1.18 -1.90 15.62
CA GLY A 14 -1.06 -2.18 14.20
C GLY A 14 -1.31 -0.98 13.31
N SER A 15 -2.15 -0.02 13.73
CA SER A 15 -2.43 1.22 12.98
C SER A 15 -1.24 2.20 12.94
N HIS A 16 -0.12 1.86 13.57
CA HIS A 16 1.16 2.57 13.42
C HIS A 16 2.09 1.94 12.36
N ARG A 17 1.64 0.88 11.68
CA ARG A 17 2.41 0.10 10.71
C ARG A 17 1.62 -0.05 9.40
N LEU A 18 2.32 -0.43 8.34
CA LEU A 18 1.71 -0.66 7.03
C LEU A 18 1.24 -2.12 6.88
N GLY A 19 0.11 -2.31 6.23
CA GLY A 19 -0.46 -3.62 5.87
C GLY A 19 -0.37 -3.94 4.38
N GLU A 20 -0.19 -2.92 3.54
CA GLU A 20 -0.17 -3.07 2.08
C GLU A 20 0.78 -2.09 1.41
N ILE A 21 1.35 -2.57 0.30
CA ILE A 21 2.06 -1.77 -0.71
C ILE A 21 1.52 -2.18 -2.08
N ALA A 22 0.91 -1.24 -2.79
CA ALA A 22 0.38 -1.47 -4.13
C ALA A 22 1.04 -0.55 -5.15
N MET A 23 1.39 -1.13 -6.31
CA MET A 23 2.05 -0.43 -7.41
C MET A 23 1.12 -0.32 -8.60
N VAL A 24 0.84 0.91 -9.02
CA VAL A 24 -0.02 1.24 -10.16
C VAL A 24 0.76 2.20 -11.04
N GLY A 25 1.00 1.81 -12.30
CA GLY A 25 1.69 2.67 -13.26
C GLY A 25 0.94 3.98 -13.48
N TYR A 26 1.68 5.09 -13.56
CA TYR A 26 1.10 6.42 -13.70
C TYR A 26 0.26 6.56 -14.98
N ASP A 27 0.70 5.95 -16.09
CA ASP A 27 -0.01 5.94 -17.37
C ASP A 27 -1.19 4.94 -17.44
N ASN A 28 -2.11 4.98 -16.46
CA ASN A 28 -3.26 4.08 -16.41
C ASN A 28 -4.60 4.73 -16.85
N PRO A 29 -5.60 3.94 -17.30
CA PRO A 29 -6.87 4.47 -17.80
C PRO A 29 -7.68 5.30 -16.80
N ILE A 30 -7.64 4.97 -15.50
CA ILE A 30 -8.41 5.68 -14.48
C ILE A 30 -7.77 7.06 -14.24
N ARG A 31 -6.45 7.10 -14.09
CA ARG A 31 -5.68 8.33 -13.91
C ARG A 31 -5.82 9.30 -15.09
N LYS A 32 -5.92 8.77 -16.32
CA LYS A 32 -6.14 9.54 -17.56
C LYS A 32 -7.46 10.31 -17.59
N LEU A 33 -8.43 9.93 -16.76
CA LEU A 33 -9.68 10.70 -16.61
C LEU A 33 -9.42 12.06 -15.96
N GLY A 34 -8.33 12.24 -15.21
CA GLY A 34 -7.98 13.51 -14.57
C GLY A 34 -8.97 13.91 -13.47
N VAL A 35 -9.70 12.94 -12.91
CA VAL A 35 -10.72 13.13 -11.88
C VAL A 35 -10.18 12.64 -10.54
N LEU A 36 -10.42 13.42 -9.49
CA LEU A 36 -10.31 12.96 -8.11
C LEU A 36 -11.68 12.42 -7.69
N PHE A 37 -11.79 11.13 -7.43
CA PHE A 37 -13.08 10.47 -7.23
C PHE A 37 -13.61 10.59 -5.80
N TYR A 38 -12.75 10.92 -4.83
CA TYR A 38 -13.07 10.89 -3.40
C TYR A 38 -13.64 9.54 -2.97
N ASN A 39 -13.10 8.48 -3.58
CA ASN A 39 -13.55 7.12 -3.36
C ASN A 39 -12.34 6.19 -3.47
N THR A 40 -12.08 5.46 -2.39
CA THR A 40 -10.91 4.60 -2.26
C THR A 40 -10.76 3.65 -3.44
N LEU A 41 -11.82 2.93 -3.83
CA LEU A 41 -11.78 1.97 -4.93
C LEU A 41 -11.29 2.58 -6.26
N PHE A 42 -11.70 3.81 -6.59
CA PHE A 42 -11.25 4.45 -7.82
C PHE A 42 -9.85 5.06 -7.68
N ASP A 43 -9.61 5.78 -6.58
CA ASP A 43 -8.38 6.54 -6.40
C ASP A 43 -7.17 5.59 -6.14
N GLU A 44 -7.36 4.46 -5.45
CA GLU A 44 -6.33 3.43 -5.22
C GLU A 44 -5.90 2.74 -6.53
N ASN A 45 -6.82 2.62 -7.50
CA ASN A 45 -6.55 2.03 -8.82
C ASN A 45 -6.05 3.08 -9.83
N ALA A 46 -5.92 4.36 -9.42
CA ALA A 46 -5.36 5.43 -10.21
C ALA A 46 -3.90 5.76 -9.83
N SER A 47 -3.41 5.29 -8.68
CA SER A 47 -2.13 5.70 -8.10
C SER A 47 -1.56 4.61 -7.18
N CYS A 48 -0.23 4.47 -7.10
CA CYS A 48 0.41 3.68 -6.05
C CYS A 48 -0.13 4.12 -4.67
N HIS A 49 -0.31 3.16 -3.77
CA HIS A 49 -0.82 3.43 -2.43
C HIS A 49 -0.17 2.52 -1.39
N PHE A 50 -0.31 2.94 -0.13
CA PHE A 50 -0.04 2.10 1.03
C PHE A 50 -1.31 2.01 1.86
N ALA A 51 -1.46 0.92 2.63
CA ALA A 51 -2.49 0.83 3.66
C ALA A 51 -1.88 0.92 5.06
N ILE A 52 -2.48 1.75 5.91
CA ILE A 52 -2.25 1.73 7.35
C ILE A 52 -3.05 0.56 7.96
N GLY A 53 -2.43 -0.23 8.82
CA GLY A 53 -3.09 -1.28 9.59
C GLY A 53 -3.01 -2.67 8.95
N GLN A 54 -4.11 -3.41 8.97
CA GLN A 54 -4.21 -4.84 8.72
C GLN A 54 -3.62 -5.22 7.36
N ALA A 55 -2.76 -6.23 7.37
CA ALA A 55 -2.31 -6.88 6.14
C ALA A 55 -3.29 -7.97 5.71
N TYR A 56 -3.45 -8.16 4.41
CA TYR A 56 -4.10 -9.36 3.88
C TYR A 56 -3.22 -10.60 4.11
N ALA A 57 -3.84 -11.78 4.19
CA ALA A 57 -3.16 -13.08 4.24
C ALA A 57 -2.51 -13.44 2.88
N SER A 58 -1.65 -12.56 2.37
CA SER A 58 -1.04 -12.61 1.03
C SER A 58 0.22 -13.48 0.98
N VAL A 59 0.80 -13.81 2.14
CA VAL A 59 1.88 -14.78 2.23
C VAL A 59 1.34 -16.19 1.99
N LYS A 60 2.05 -16.99 1.21
CA LYS A 60 1.64 -18.36 0.88
C LYS A 60 1.40 -19.19 2.14
N GLY A 61 0.16 -19.66 2.30
CA GLY A 61 -0.25 -20.48 3.45
C GLY A 61 -0.75 -19.69 4.67
N ALA A 62 -0.76 -18.36 4.59
CA ALA A 62 -1.26 -17.51 5.67
C ALA A 62 -2.77 -17.66 5.92
N ASP A 63 -3.53 -18.16 4.94
CA ASP A 63 -4.95 -18.50 5.05
C ASP A 63 -5.24 -19.55 6.15
N LYS A 64 -4.22 -20.30 6.56
CA LYS A 64 -4.31 -21.34 7.59
C LYS A 64 -3.58 -20.97 8.87
N MET A 65 -2.95 -19.80 8.91
CA MET A 65 -2.19 -19.31 10.06
C MET A 65 -3.13 -18.60 11.04
N THR A 66 -2.80 -18.67 12.33
CA THR A 66 -3.39 -17.78 13.34
C THR A 66 -2.88 -16.35 13.17
N GLU A 67 -3.53 -15.36 13.79
CA GLU A 67 -3.05 -13.96 13.78
C GLU A 67 -1.61 -13.82 14.32
N GLU A 68 -1.26 -14.60 15.35
CA GLU A 68 0.10 -14.63 15.90
C GLU A 68 1.12 -15.18 14.91
N GLU A 69 0.77 -16.24 14.17
CA GLU A 69 1.61 -16.82 13.12
C GLU A 69 1.75 -15.88 11.92
N GLN A 70 0.66 -15.20 11.53
CA GLN A 70 0.68 -14.17 10.49
C GLN A 70 1.60 -13.02 10.89
N LEU A 71 1.48 -12.53 12.12
CA LEU A 71 2.36 -11.49 12.66
C LEU A 71 3.83 -11.94 12.66
N ALA A 72 4.11 -13.20 13.03
CA ALA A 72 5.45 -13.76 13.05
C ALA A 72 6.11 -13.84 11.66
N VAL A 73 5.31 -13.95 10.58
CA VAL A 73 5.82 -13.89 9.20
C VAL A 73 5.79 -12.48 8.60
N GLY A 74 5.46 -11.46 9.41
CA GLY A 74 5.53 -10.05 9.04
C GLY A 74 4.22 -9.46 8.49
N LEU A 75 3.09 -10.18 8.59
CA LEU A 75 1.78 -9.64 8.23
C LEU A 75 1.22 -8.85 9.42
N ASN A 76 1.12 -7.54 9.25
CA ASN A 76 0.62 -6.64 10.29
C ASN A 76 -0.83 -6.98 10.70
N GLN A 77 -1.12 -6.85 11.99
CA GLN A 77 -2.46 -7.13 12.56
C GLN A 77 -3.02 -5.84 13.16
N SER A 78 -4.23 -5.44 12.75
CA SER A 78 -4.93 -4.23 13.21
C SER A 78 -6.44 -4.35 12.98
N ALA A 79 -7.23 -3.58 13.72
CA ALA A 79 -8.67 -3.48 13.49
C ALA A 79 -9.04 -2.67 12.24
N THR A 80 -8.08 -1.95 11.64
CA THR A 80 -8.32 -1.04 10.51
C THR A 80 -7.44 -1.39 9.32
N HIS A 81 -7.90 -1.03 8.12
CA HIS A 81 -7.14 -1.05 6.88
C HIS A 81 -7.53 0.23 6.13
N VAL A 82 -6.57 1.14 5.94
CA VAL A 82 -6.86 2.47 5.36
C VAL A 82 -5.83 2.81 4.30
N ASP A 83 -6.27 2.77 3.04
CA ASP A 83 -5.47 3.14 1.87
C ASP A 83 -5.28 4.64 1.74
N PHE A 84 -4.08 5.03 1.38
CA PHE A 84 -3.74 6.40 0.99
C PHE A 84 -2.75 6.40 -0.18
N MET A 85 -3.05 7.24 -1.17
CA MET A 85 -2.35 7.29 -2.45
C MET A 85 -1.10 8.16 -2.36
N VAL A 86 -0.02 7.70 -3.00
CA VAL A 86 1.32 8.31 -3.00
C VAL A 86 1.98 8.34 -4.38
N GLY A 87 1.38 7.69 -5.39
CA GLY A 87 1.93 7.63 -6.75
C GLY A 87 1.85 8.95 -7.51
N THR A 88 2.95 9.30 -8.17
CA THR A 88 3.14 10.51 -8.97
C THR A 88 3.91 10.22 -10.26
N GLU A 89 3.93 11.16 -11.20
CA GLU A 89 4.65 11.02 -12.49
C GLU A 89 6.17 11.00 -12.35
N ASP A 90 6.69 11.49 -11.23
CA ASP A 90 8.11 11.51 -10.92
C ASP A 90 8.52 10.41 -9.93
N LEU A 91 7.59 9.55 -9.51
CA LEU A 91 7.86 8.46 -8.59
C LEU A 91 8.86 7.47 -9.19
N SER A 92 9.88 7.09 -8.42
CA SER A 92 10.80 6.01 -8.76
C SER A 92 10.78 4.97 -7.65
N ILE A 93 10.75 3.69 -8.03
CA ILE A 93 10.72 2.57 -7.08
C ILE A 93 11.89 1.64 -7.42
N VAL A 94 12.68 1.30 -6.41
CA VAL A 94 13.79 0.36 -6.52
C VAL A 94 13.54 -0.82 -5.59
N GLY A 95 13.54 -2.03 -6.16
CA GLY A 95 13.51 -3.27 -5.41
C GLY A 95 14.92 -3.66 -4.98
N ILE A 96 15.10 -4.00 -3.71
CA ILE A 96 16.40 -4.42 -3.17
C ILE A 96 16.32 -5.89 -2.77
N LYS A 97 17.19 -6.72 -3.34
CA LYS A 97 17.30 -8.14 -2.97
C LYS A 97 18.76 -8.54 -2.82
N ASN A 98 19.13 -8.99 -1.61
CA ASN A 98 20.51 -9.38 -1.27
C ASN A 98 21.55 -8.29 -1.62
N GLY A 99 21.18 -7.02 -1.43
CA GLY A 99 22.03 -5.87 -1.75
C GLY A 99 22.08 -5.49 -3.24
N VAL A 100 21.38 -6.22 -4.10
CA VAL A 100 21.22 -5.86 -5.53
C VAL A 100 19.99 -4.97 -5.68
N GLU A 101 20.20 -3.79 -6.26
CA GLU A 101 19.14 -2.85 -6.62
C GLU A 101 18.64 -3.14 -8.03
N THR A 102 17.33 -3.26 -8.17
CA THR A 102 16.64 -3.42 -9.46
C THR A 102 15.59 -2.31 -9.58
N PRO A 103 15.65 -1.44 -10.61
CA PRO A 103 14.60 -0.47 -10.83
C PRO A 103 13.29 -1.20 -11.13
N ILE A 104 12.23 -0.81 -10.44
CA ILE A 104 10.86 -1.29 -10.66
C ILE A 104 10.06 -0.21 -11.38
N PHE A 105 10.12 1.03 -10.89
CA PHE A 105 9.52 2.20 -11.56
C PHE A 105 10.58 3.25 -11.87
N VAL A 106 10.44 3.91 -13.01
CA VAL A 106 11.16 5.14 -13.41
C VAL A 106 10.13 6.12 -13.95
N ASN A 107 10.07 7.33 -13.39
CA ASN A 107 9.10 8.37 -13.78
C ASN A 107 7.65 7.87 -13.75
N GLY A 108 7.23 7.29 -12.63
CA GLY A 108 5.87 6.88 -12.36
C GLY A 108 5.44 5.57 -13.03
N ASP A 109 6.26 4.96 -13.87
CA ASP A 109 5.89 3.77 -14.63
C ASP A 109 6.94 2.67 -14.60
N TRP A 110 6.51 1.46 -14.98
CA TRP A 110 7.32 0.25 -14.98
C TRP A 110 8.63 0.44 -15.77
N ALA A 111 9.74 0.09 -15.13
CA ALA A 111 11.07 0.03 -15.74
C ALA A 111 11.17 -1.25 -16.59
N ILE A 112 10.53 -1.24 -17.77
CA ILE A 112 10.55 -2.33 -18.76
C ILE A 112 11.75 -2.15 -19.70
#